data_AF-A0A7W1JGP7-F1
#
_entry.id   AF-A0A7W1JGP7-F1
#
_cell.length_a   1.000
_cell.length_b   1.000
_cell.length_c   1.000
_cell.angle_alpha   90.00
_cell.angle_beta   90.00
_cell.angle_gamma   90.00
#
_symmetry.space_group_name_H-M   'P 1'
#
loop_
_entity.id
_entity.type
_entity.pdbx_description
1 polymer ?
#
loop_
_entity_poly.entity_id
_entity_poly.type
_entity_poly.pdbx_seq_one_letter_code
_entity_poly.pdbx_strand_id
1 'polypeptide(L)'
;MRSLLAAAAVGAFLLLFGAGCGGIDKGKLESSIKSQTNDQLKSSGSSKVVSSVSCTKAGDDYHFTCDLQGSDGATLLTVRATCTKEGTCRWGRT
;
A
#
# COMPACT_ATOMS: atom_id res chain seq x y z
N MET A 1 32.37 -12.22 5.21
CA MET A 1 31.18 -11.34 5.22
C MET A 1 30.85 -11.00 3.78
N ARG A 2 29.80 -11.61 3.21
CA ARG A 2 29.30 -11.32 1.86
C ARG A 2 27.85 -10.91 2.00
N SER A 3 27.63 -9.61 1.90
CA SER A 3 26.33 -9.02 1.61
C SER A 3 25.86 -9.46 0.22
N LEU A 4 24.55 -9.32 0.02
CA LEU A 4 23.79 -9.34 -1.22
C LEU A 4 23.07 -10.66 -1.54
N LEU A 5 21.81 -10.47 -1.94
CA LEU A 5 20.82 -11.40 -2.48
C LEU A 5 19.92 -12.13 -1.47
N ALA A 6 18.84 -11.43 -1.08
CA ALA A 6 17.48 -11.95 -1.22
C ALA A 6 16.43 -10.82 -1.06
N ALA A 7 16.59 -9.71 -1.79
CA ALA A 7 15.52 -8.72 -1.97
C ALA A 7 14.77 -9.04 -3.28
N ALA A 8 14.27 -10.28 -3.40
CA ALA A 8 13.60 -10.74 -4.60
C ALA A 8 12.50 -11.73 -4.22
N ALA A 9 11.37 -11.21 -3.72
CA ALA A 9 10.04 -11.85 -3.78
C ALA A 9 8.99 -10.97 -3.09
N VAL A 10 8.76 -9.76 -3.60
CA VAL A 10 7.44 -9.12 -3.44
C VAL A 10 6.96 -8.74 -4.83
N GLY A 11 7.04 -9.73 -5.73
CA GLY A 11 6.38 -9.73 -7.04
C GLY A 11 5.11 -10.56 -6.89
N ALA A 12 4.15 -10.05 -6.12
CA ALA A 12 2.82 -10.63 -6.05
C ALA A 12 1.81 -9.49 -6.22
N PHE A 13 1.09 -9.61 -7.32
CA PHE A 13 0.04 -8.74 -7.81
C PHE A 13 -0.94 -8.36 -6.68
N LEU A 14 -0.90 -7.11 -6.21
CA LEU A 14 -1.87 -6.58 -5.24
C LEU A 14 -3.14 -6.19 -6.01
N LEU A 15 -4.14 -7.07 -6.02
CA LEU A 15 -5.52 -6.73 -6.41
C LEU A 15 -6.40 -6.87 -5.18
N LEU A 16 -6.57 -5.77 -4.43
CA LEU A 16 -7.44 -5.77 -3.25
C LEU A 16 -8.61 -4.82 -3.43
N PHE A 17 -9.80 -5.31 -3.13
CA PHE A 17 -11.07 -4.62 -3.23
C PHE A 17 -11.27 -3.80 -1.95
N GLY A 18 -11.25 -2.48 -2.05
CA GLY A 18 -11.58 -1.55 -0.98
C GLY A 18 -13.08 -1.55 -0.71
N ALA A 19 -13.44 -1.74 0.56
CA ALA A 19 -14.81 -1.78 1.05
C ALA A 19 -15.57 -0.49 0.67
N GLY A 20 -16.75 -0.67 0.07
CA GLY A 20 -17.67 0.42 -0.23
C GLY A 20 -18.03 1.20 1.03
N CYS A 21 -17.73 2.49 1.01
CA CYS A 21 -18.31 3.50 1.89
C CYS A 21 -18.29 4.80 1.08
N GLY A 22 -19.43 5.48 1.00
CA GLY A 22 -19.57 6.71 0.23
C GLY A 22 -18.46 7.73 0.53
N GLY A 23 -17.85 8.25 -0.53
CA GLY A 23 -16.74 9.20 -0.46
C GLY A 23 -15.39 8.53 -0.18
N ILE A 24 -14.34 8.99 -0.87
CA ILE A 24 -12.99 8.46 -0.67
C ILE A 24 -12.41 9.07 0.59
N ASP A 25 -12.60 8.38 1.71
CA ASP A 25 -11.96 8.75 2.97
C ASP A 25 -10.48 8.34 2.92
N LYS A 26 -9.61 9.33 2.76
CA LYS A 26 -8.16 9.14 2.67
C LYS A 26 -7.61 8.34 3.86
N GLY A 27 -8.11 8.60 5.08
CA GLY A 27 -7.65 7.90 6.28
C GLY A 27 -8.03 6.42 6.27
N LYS A 28 -9.25 6.08 5.82
CA LYS A 28 -9.65 4.67 5.61
C LYS A 28 -8.82 3.99 4.53
N LEU A 29 -8.50 4.69 3.43
CA LEU A 29 -7.63 4.17 2.37
C LEU A 29 -6.23 3.86 2.91
N GLU A 30 -5.59 4.80 3.58
CA GLU A 30 -4.25 4.64 4.19
C GLU A 30 -4.22 3.49 5.19
N SER A 31 -5.22 3.42 6.08
CA SER A 31 -5.35 2.35 7.08
C SER A 31 -5.53 0.97 6.42
N SER A 32 -6.35 0.89 5.37
CA SER A 32 -6.57 -0.36 4.63
C SER A 32 -5.31 -0.83 3.92
N ILE A 33 -4.59 0.09 3.24
CA ILE A 33 -3.31 -0.21 2.59
C ILE A 33 -2.29 -0.68 3.63
N LYS A 34 -2.19 0.01 4.78
CA LYS A 34 -1.26 -0.35 5.85
C LYS A 34 -1.52 -1.75 6.38
N SER A 35 -2.77 -2.03 6.77
CA SER A 35 -3.17 -3.31 7.35
C SER A 35 -2.89 -4.45 6.39
N GLN A 36 -3.40 -4.36 5.16
CA GLN A 36 -3.23 -5.42 4.16
C GLN A 36 -1.78 -5.63 3.76
N THR A 37 -0.98 -4.56 3.64
CA THR A 37 0.44 -4.72 3.31
C THR A 37 1.19 -5.41 4.44
N ASN A 38 0.90 -5.07 5.71
CA ASN A 38 1.49 -5.75 6.85
C ASN A 38 1.10 -7.23 6.93
N ASP A 39 -0.17 -7.56 6.70
CA ASP A 39 -0.62 -8.96 6.63
C ASP A 39 0.13 -9.75 5.54
N GLN A 40 0.34 -9.16 4.37
CA GLN A 40 1.10 -9.80 3.29
C GLN A 40 2.59 -9.94 3.60
N LEU A 41 3.21 -8.92 4.18
CA LEU A 41 4.61 -8.98 4.61
C LEU A 41 4.80 -10.08 5.66
N LYS A 42 3.89 -10.17 6.62
CA LYS A 42 3.87 -11.22 7.64
C LYS A 42 3.67 -12.60 7.02
N SER A 43 2.70 -12.75 6.10
CA SER A 43 2.45 -14.01 5.40
C SER A 43 3.64 -14.46 4.54
N SER A 44 4.39 -13.52 3.97
CA SER A 44 5.59 -13.79 3.18
C SER A 44 6.85 -14.03 4.02
N GLY A 45 6.75 -14.00 5.36
CA GLY A 45 7.89 -14.15 6.27
C GLY A 45 8.86 -12.96 6.26
N SER A 46 8.43 -11.78 5.79
CA SER A 46 9.25 -10.57 5.80
C SER A 46 9.28 -9.94 7.21
N SER A 47 10.46 -9.56 7.68
CA SER A 47 10.61 -8.82 8.94
C SER A 47 10.29 -7.32 8.81
N LYS A 48 9.98 -6.85 7.60
CA LYS A 48 9.62 -5.45 7.34
C LYS A 48 8.17 -5.20 7.79
N VAL A 49 7.95 -4.07 8.44
CA VAL A 49 6.62 -3.61 8.87
C VAL A 49 6.41 -2.20 8.34
N VAL A 50 5.22 -1.96 7.78
CA VAL A 50 4.75 -0.64 7.38
C VAL A 50 4.26 0.08 8.63
N SER A 51 4.97 1.14 9.00
CA SER A 51 4.66 1.97 10.16
C SER A 51 3.66 3.08 9.81
N SER A 52 3.79 3.68 8.62
CA SER A 52 2.91 4.75 8.15
C SER A 52 2.59 4.60 6.66
N VAL A 53 1.45 5.14 6.25
CA VAL A 53 1.04 5.23 4.85
C VAL A 53 0.57 6.65 4.60
N SER A 54 1.10 7.28 3.56
CA SER A 54 0.74 8.64 3.18
C SER A 54 0.27 8.67 1.74
N CYS A 55 -1.03 8.87 1.55
CA CYS A 55 -1.68 8.96 0.25
C CYS A 55 -1.81 10.42 -0.21
N THR A 56 -1.34 10.70 -1.41
CA THR A 56 -1.46 12.00 -2.07
C THR A 56 -2.28 11.83 -3.33
N LYS A 57 -3.22 12.74 -3.58
CA LYS A 57 -4.04 12.73 -4.80
C LYS A 57 -3.14 12.88 -6.03
N ALA A 58 -3.33 12.02 -7.02
CA ALA A 58 -2.51 11.92 -8.22
C ALA A 58 -3.33 12.27 -9.45
N GLY A 59 -3.42 13.56 -9.77
CA GLY A 59 -4.23 14.06 -10.87
C GLY A 59 -5.71 14.18 -10.49
N ASP A 60 -6.47 13.09 -10.61
CA ASP A 60 -7.93 13.06 -10.46
C ASP A 60 -8.40 12.72 -9.04
N ASP A 61 -9.67 12.99 -8.73
CA ASP A 61 -10.33 12.68 -7.44
C ASP A 61 -10.34 11.20 -7.06
N TYR A 62 -10.04 10.34 -8.02
CA TYR A 62 -10.11 8.89 -7.89
C TYR A 62 -8.74 8.23 -7.86
N HIS A 63 -7.66 8.97 -8.11
CA HIS A 63 -6.30 8.43 -8.16
C HIS A 63 -5.47 8.95 -7.00
N PHE A 64 -4.81 8.04 -6.29
CA PHE A 64 -3.92 8.37 -5.17
C PHE A 64 -2.60 7.63 -5.34
N THR A 65 -1.52 8.31 -5.04
CA THR A 65 -0.19 7.69 -4.87
C THR A 65 0.07 7.62 -3.38
N CYS A 66 0.32 6.43 -2.86
CA CYS A 66 0.49 6.18 -1.44
C CYS A 66 1.90 5.65 -1.19
N ASP A 67 2.65 6.36 -0.36
CA ASP A 67 3.97 5.96 0.09
C ASP A 67 3.86 5.26 1.44
N LEU A 68 4.31 4.01 1.47
CA LEU A 68 4.34 3.17 2.65
C LEU A 68 5.72 3.30 3.27
N GLN A 69 5.78 3.86 4.47
CA GLN A 69 7.02 4.04 5.22
C GLN A 69 7.21 2.90 6.21
N GLY A 70 8.45 2.40 6.25
CA GLY A 70 8.88 1.42 7.23
C GLY A 70 9.09 2.04 8.60
N SER A 71 9.33 1.18 9.59
CA SER A 71 9.68 1.59 10.95
C SER A 71 10.91 2.51 10.99
N ASP A 72 11.83 2.36 10.04
CA ASP A 72 13.04 3.17 9.91
C ASP A 72 12.78 4.55 9.23
N GLY A 73 11.52 4.89 8.91
CA GLY A 73 11.15 6.12 8.21
C GLY A 73 11.40 6.11 6.71
N ALA A 74 12.11 5.11 6.18
CA ALA A 74 12.34 4.93 4.75
C ALA A 74 11.08 4.44 4.03
N THR A 75 10.84 4.94 2.81
CA THR A 75 9.78 4.41 1.93
C THR A 75 10.10 2.97 1.55
N LEU A 76 9.27 2.04 1.99
CA LEU A 76 9.37 0.61 1.66
C LEU A 76 8.76 0.31 0.30
N LEU A 77 7.63 0.94 0.02
CA LEU A 77 6.80 0.66 -1.13
C LEU A 77 6.01 1.91 -1.51
N THR A 78 5.89 2.16 -2.80
CA THR A 78 4.92 3.12 -3.33
C THR A 78 3.85 2.34 -4.06
N VAL A 79 2.59 2.62 -3.74
CA VAL A 79 1.43 2.00 -4.40
C VAL A 79 0.57 3.08 -5.03
N ARG A 80 -0.05 2.77 -6.16
CA ARG A 80 -1.06 3.61 -6.78
C ARG A 80 -2.43 3.03 -6.47
N ALA A 81 -3.25 3.79 -5.75
CA ALA A 81 -4.64 3.48 -5.50
C ALA A 81 -5.55 4.18 -6.53
N THR A 82 -6.48 3.41 -7.07
CA THR A 82 -7.53 3.85 -7.99
C THR A 82 -8.87 3.51 -7.37
N CYS A 83 -9.62 4.54 -7.05
CA CYS A 83 -10.95 4.47 -6.47
C CYS A 83 -12.03 4.67 -7.52
N THR A 84 -13.24 4.25 -7.19
CA THR A 84 -14.43 4.47 -8.02
C THR A 84 -15.34 5.47 -7.32
N LYS A 85 -16.32 6.00 -8.06
CA LYS A 85 -17.36 6.90 -7.50
C LYS A 85 -18.13 6.26 -6.36
N GLU A 86 -18.25 4.93 -6.38
CA GLU A 86 -18.97 4.13 -5.39
C GLU A 86 -18.14 3.89 -4.11
N GLY A 87 -16.89 4.37 -4.06
CA GLY A 87 -16.00 4.25 -2.90
C GLY A 87 -15.17 2.97 -2.89
N THR A 88 -15.27 2.12 -3.91
CA THR A 88 -14.38 0.96 -4.04
C THR A 88 -13.01 1.40 -4.53
N CYS A 89 -11.97 1.12 -3.76
CA CYS A 89 -10.57 1.43 -4.08
C CYS A 89 -9.76 0.18 -4.37
N ARG A 90 -8.91 0.22 -5.39
CA ARG A 90 -7.95 -0.85 -5.71
C ARG A 90 -6.56 -0.26 -5.78
N TRP A 91 -5.58 -0.89 -5.18
CA TRP A 91 -4.21 -0.40 -5.21
C TRP A 91 -3.21 -1.48 -5.59
N GLY A 92 -2.20 -1.07 -6.35
CA GLY A 92 -1.09 -1.92 -6.78
C GLY A 92 0.24 -1.18 -6.66
N ARG A 93 1.35 -1.93 -6.59
CA ARG A 93 2.70 -1.36 -6.61
C ARG A 93 2.93 -0.61 -7.92
N THR A 94 3.51 0.58 -7.84
CA THR A 94 3.95 1.36 -9.01
C THR A 94 5.30 0.88 -9.52
#